data_AF-A0A969LLW7-F1
#
_entry.id   AF-A0A969LLW7-F1
#
_cell.length_a   1.000
_cell.length_b   1.000
_cell.length_c   1.000
_cell.angle_alpha   90.00
_cell.angle_beta   90.00
_cell.angle_gamma   90.00
#
_symmetry.space_group_name_H-M   'P 1'
#
loop_
_entity.id
_entity.type
_entity.pdbx_description
1 polymer ?
#
loop_
_entity_poly.entity_id
_entity_poly.type
_entity_poly.pdbx_seq_one_letter_code
_entity_poly.pdbx_strand_id
1 'polypeptide(L)'
;MRQRHIETDPKAANAAILEDLVGGGTSVLLQIQAPGQAGLNYGAEALGQALKGVYLNACTIALDARENTLDAAGSLLEIWRGEGINENDRRGAFNYDPLGVLAKTGTLYYPPERACEIAAKLASDSRTMSHVRALITDGRPYHEAGGSEAQELAAMLATLVAYLRG
;
A
#
# COMPACT_ATOMS: atom_id res chain seq x y z
N MET A 1 13.30 9.52 7.99
CA MET A 1 13.57 8.26 7.27
C MET A 1 12.56 7.25 7.78
N ARG A 2 11.92 6.44 6.93
CA ARG A 2 10.90 5.47 7.35
C ARG A 2 11.57 4.12 7.57
N GLN A 3 11.48 3.55 8.78
CA GLN A 3 12.01 2.22 9.06
C GLN A 3 11.14 1.14 8.42
N ARG A 4 11.78 0.13 7.83
CA ARG A 4 11.10 -1.05 7.29
C ARG A 4 11.12 -2.16 8.34
N HIS A 5 9.93 -2.68 8.62
CA HIS A 5 9.69 -3.86 9.46
C HIS A 5 9.44 -5.07 8.57
N ILE A 6 10.20 -6.14 8.79
CA ILE A 6 10.23 -7.34 7.93
C ILE A 6 9.77 -8.61 8.66
N GLU A 7 9.42 -8.46 9.92
CA GLU A 7 9.07 -9.55 10.82
C GLU A 7 7.82 -10.28 10.32
N THR A 8 7.88 -11.61 10.30
CA THR A 8 6.75 -12.47 9.93
C THR A 8 5.82 -12.75 11.09
N ASP A 9 6.35 -12.72 12.32
CA ASP A 9 5.59 -12.89 13.55
C ASP A 9 4.96 -11.55 13.98
N PRO A 10 3.63 -11.47 14.18
CA PRO A 10 2.97 -10.22 14.55
C PRO A 10 3.44 -9.61 15.88
N LYS A 11 3.84 -10.43 16.86
CA LYS A 11 4.30 -9.90 18.16
C LYS A 11 5.70 -9.32 18.05
N ALA A 12 6.59 -9.97 17.29
CA ALA A 12 7.90 -9.44 16.98
C ALA A 12 7.80 -8.13 16.18
N ALA A 13 6.91 -8.09 15.17
CA ALA A 13 6.63 -6.87 14.41
C ALA A 13 6.14 -5.74 15.33
N ASN A 14 5.21 -6.04 16.23
CA ASN A 14 4.69 -5.05 17.19
C ASN A 14 5.79 -4.47 18.10
N ALA A 15 6.63 -5.33 18.67
CA ALA A 15 7.73 -4.89 19.52
C ALA A 15 8.68 -3.95 18.75
N ALA A 16 9.07 -4.32 17.53
CA ALA A 16 9.94 -3.51 16.69
C ALA A 16 9.30 -2.17 16.28
N ILE A 17 8.01 -2.16 15.94
CA ILE A 17 7.26 -0.95 15.58
C ILE A 17 7.20 0.01 16.77
N LEU A 18 6.84 -0.49 17.96
CA LEU A 18 6.75 0.36 19.14
C LEU A 18 8.11 0.92 19.54
N GLU A 19 9.19 0.15 19.41
CA GLU A 19 10.55 0.62 19.65
C GLU A 19 10.94 1.78 18.71
N ASP A 20 10.65 1.66 17.41
CA ASP A 20 10.89 2.74 16.43
C ASP A 20 10.06 4.00 16.74
N LEU A 21 8.79 3.83 17.11
CA LEU A 21 7.90 4.95 17.44
C LEU A 21 8.30 5.66 18.73
N VAL A 22 8.85 4.96 19.73
CA VAL A 22 9.44 5.58 20.93
C VAL A 22 10.62 6.48 20.56
N GLY A 23 11.35 6.16 19.48
CA GLY A 23 12.39 7.00 18.90
C GLY A 23 11.89 8.29 18.22
N GLY A 24 10.57 8.53 18.20
CA GLY A 24 9.95 9.70 17.57
C GLY A 24 9.55 9.47 16.11
N GLY A 25 9.53 8.22 15.65
CA GLY A 25 9.01 7.85 14.32
C GLY A 25 7.54 8.26 14.16
N THR A 26 7.17 8.74 12.96
CA THR A 26 5.78 9.13 12.62
C THR A 26 5.22 8.31 11.44
N SER A 27 6.00 7.34 10.96
CA SER A 27 5.60 6.45 9.88
C SER A 27 6.41 5.17 9.90
N VAL A 28 5.73 4.05 9.68
CA VAL A 28 6.33 2.71 9.57
C VAL A 28 6.10 2.14 8.17
N LEU A 29 7.06 1.37 7.65
CA LEU A 29 6.88 0.56 6.43
C LEU A 29 6.77 -0.91 6.82
N LEU A 30 5.61 -1.50 6.62
CA LEU A 30 5.39 -2.93 6.84
C LEU A 30 5.67 -3.70 5.56
N GLN A 31 6.66 -4.59 5.60
CA GLN A 31 6.85 -5.59 4.55
C GLN A 31 5.83 -6.70 4.77
N ILE A 32 4.94 -6.87 3.80
CA ILE A 32 3.88 -7.86 3.83
C ILE A 32 4.30 -9.05 2.98
N GLN A 33 3.92 -10.25 3.41
CA GLN A 33 4.17 -11.47 2.65
C GLN A 33 3.53 -11.37 1.27
N ALA A 34 4.26 -11.79 0.25
CA ALA A 34 3.81 -11.87 -1.14
C ALA A 34 4.64 -12.95 -1.86
N PRO A 35 4.27 -13.39 -3.08
CA PRO A 35 5.11 -14.29 -3.85
C PRO A 35 6.57 -13.78 -3.93
N GLY A 36 7.51 -14.60 -3.46
CA GLY A 36 8.94 -14.22 -3.41
C GLY A 36 9.27 -13.09 -2.43
N GLN A 37 8.43 -12.82 -1.43
CA GLN A 37 8.68 -11.87 -0.34
C GLN A 37 8.21 -12.43 1.01
N ALA A 38 9.15 -12.61 1.94
CA ALA A 38 8.80 -12.86 3.33
C ALA A 38 8.29 -11.56 3.99
N GLY A 39 7.38 -11.67 4.95
CA GLY A 39 6.88 -10.52 5.69
C GLY A 39 5.68 -10.89 6.53
N LEU A 40 5.04 -9.88 7.12
CA LEU A 40 3.84 -10.06 7.92
C LEU A 40 2.69 -10.58 7.04
N ASN A 41 1.81 -11.42 7.60
CA ASN A 41 0.59 -11.83 6.90
C ASN A 41 -0.31 -10.61 6.61
N TYR A 42 -0.91 -10.56 5.41
CA TYR A 42 -1.73 -9.43 4.94
C TYR A 42 -3.13 -9.35 5.57
N GLY A 43 -3.53 -10.33 6.37
CA GLY A 43 -4.85 -10.38 6.99
C GLY A 43 -4.99 -9.47 8.21
N ALA A 44 -6.21 -8.96 8.43
CA ALA A 44 -6.53 -8.01 9.49
C ALA A 44 -6.13 -8.47 10.90
N GLU A 45 -6.20 -9.78 11.19
CA GLU A 45 -5.76 -10.32 12.48
C GLU A 45 -4.25 -10.10 12.72
N ALA A 46 -3.41 -10.45 11.74
CA ALA A 46 -1.96 -10.30 11.84
C ALA A 46 -1.54 -8.84 11.84
N LEU A 47 -2.11 -8.01 10.96
CA LEU A 47 -1.87 -6.57 10.96
C LEU A 47 -2.33 -5.91 12.26
N GLY A 48 -3.51 -6.28 12.78
CA GLY A 48 -4.04 -5.75 14.04
C GLY A 48 -3.15 -6.10 15.23
N GLN A 49 -2.63 -7.32 15.28
CA GLN A 49 -1.65 -7.70 16.31
C GLN A 49 -0.33 -6.93 16.18
N ALA A 50 0.19 -6.75 14.97
CA ALA A 50 1.40 -5.98 14.73
C ALA A 50 1.24 -4.48 15.07
N LEU A 51 0.05 -3.91 14.85
CA LEU A 51 -0.25 -2.50 15.06
C LEU A 51 -0.82 -2.19 16.46
N LYS A 52 -0.93 -3.19 17.34
CA LYS A 52 -1.49 -3.01 18.67
C LYS A 52 -0.74 -1.93 19.47
N GLY A 53 -1.46 -0.93 19.96
CA GLY A 53 -0.88 0.17 20.74
C GLY A 53 -0.22 1.27 19.90
N VAL A 54 -0.24 1.16 18.57
CA VAL A 54 0.16 2.24 17.66
C VAL A 54 -0.99 3.24 17.56
N TYR A 55 -0.71 4.54 17.70
CA TYR A 55 -1.68 5.59 17.44
C TYR A 55 -1.91 5.76 15.94
N LEU A 56 -2.86 5.01 15.37
CA LEU A 56 -3.12 4.94 13.92
C LEU A 56 -3.62 6.25 13.30
N ASN A 57 -4.09 7.20 14.12
CA ASN A 57 -4.45 8.56 13.70
C ASN A 57 -3.27 9.55 13.69
N ALA A 58 -2.11 9.14 14.21
CA ALA A 58 -0.89 9.94 14.28
C ALA A 58 0.30 9.31 13.52
N CYS A 59 0.28 7.98 13.33
CA CYS A 59 1.30 7.24 12.61
C CYS A 59 0.85 6.87 11.19
N THR A 60 1.67 7.17 10.19
CA THR A 60 1.40 6.75 8.80
C THR A 60 1.84 5.30 8.58
N ILE A 61 0.88 4.42 8.31
CA ILE A 61 1.14 3.00 8.01
C ILE A 61 1.37 2.84 6.51
N ALA A 62 2.60 2.54 6.11
CA ALA A 62 2.96 2.26 4.72
C ALA A 62 3.08 0.75 4.48
N LEU A 63 2.62 0.29 3.33
CA LEU A 63 2.66 -1.11 2.93
C LEU A 63 3.69 -1.34 1.82
N ASP A 64 4.48 -2.40 1.96
CA ASP A 64 5.27 -3.01 0.90
C ASP A 64 4.74 -4.42 0.70
N ALA A 65 3.67 -4.53 -0.10
CA ALA A 65 2.84 -5.74 -0.18
C ALA A 65 2.77 -6.35 -1.58
N ARG A 66 3.43 -5.74 -2.58
CA ARG A 66 3.48 -6.19 -3.98
C ARG A 66 2.09 -6.62 -4.48
N GLU A 67 1.95 -7.87 -4.94
CA GLU A 67 0.72 -8.42 -5.47
C GLU A 67 -0.42 -8.48 -4.44
N ASN A 68 -0.11 -8.56 -3.12
CA ASN A 68 -1.08 -8.59 -2.02
C ASN A 68 -1.47 -7.20 -1.51
N THR A 69 -1.10 -6.13 -2.21
CA THR A 69 -1.37 -4.75 -1.75
C THR A 69 -2.85 -4.46 -1.53
N LEU A 70 -3.73 -4.99 -2.38
CA LEU A 70 -5.17 -4.77 -2.26
C LEU A 70 -5.73 -5.41 -0.99
N ASP A 71 -5.33 -6.65 -0.69
CA ASP A 71 -5.78 -7.37 0.51
C ASP A 71 -5.23 -6.73 1.78
N ALA A 72 -3.95 -6.32 1.76
CA ALA A 72 -3.33 -5.63 2.89
C ALA A 72 -3.97 -4.24 3.13
N ALA A 73 -4.27 -3.49 2.08
CA ALA A 73 -4.99 -2.22 2.17
C ALA A 73 -6.41 -2.41 2.70
N GLY A 74 -7.13 -3.43 2.21
CA GLY A 74 -8.46 -3.82 2.70
C GLY A 74 -8.46 -4.15 4.19
N SER A 75 -7.46 -4.92 4.66
CA SER A 75 -7.29 -5.26 6.07
C SER A 75 -6.99 -4.03 6.94
N LEU A 76 -6.16 -3.10 6.45
CA LEU A 76 -5.89 -1.85 7.17
C LEU A 76 -7.14 -0.95 7.24
N LEU A 77 -7.95 -0.90 6.17
CA LEU A 77 -9.25 -0.23 6.16
C LEU A 77 -10.25 -0.88 7.14
N GLU A 78 -10.21 -2.20 7.31
CA GLU A 78 -10.99 -2.91 8.31
C GLU A 78 -10.56 -2.54 9.73
N ILE A 79 -9.27 -2.52 10.02
CA ILE A 79 -8.71 -2.12 11.33
C ILE A 79 -9.15 -0.69 11.68
N TRP A 80 -8.98 0.28 10.77
CA TRP A 80 -9.41 1.66 11.02
C TRP A 80 -10.92 1.77 11.28
N ARG A 81 -11.74 0.97 10.59
CA ARG A 81 -13.19 0.93 10.84
C ARG A 81 -13.51 0.32 12.21
N GLY A 82 -12.84 -0.78 12.57
CA GLY A 82 -12.98 -1.43 13.87
C GLY A 82 -12.59 -0.53 15.04
N GLU A 83 -11.60 0.35 14.85
CA GLU A 83 -11.18 1.35 15.85
C GLU A 83 -11.97 2.66 15.81
N GLY A 84 -12.94 2.80 14.88
CA GLY A 84 -13.76 4.01 14.76
C GLY A 84 -12.99 5.23 14.24
N ILE A 85 -11.91 5.03 13.49
CA ILE A 85 -11.09 6.12 12.93
C ILE A 85 -11.79 6.68 11.68
N ASN A 86 -12.16 7.96 11.76
CA ASN A 86 -12.77 8.70 10.68
C ASN A 86 -11.85 8.77 9.46
N GLU A 87 -12.42 8.90 8.27
CA GLU A 87 -11.67 8.92 7.01
C GLU A 87 -10.58 10.00 6.97
N ASN A 88 -10.86 11.18 7.55
CA ASN A 88 -9.91 12.30 7.63
C ASN A 88 -8.75 12.06 8.62
N ASP A 89 -8.89 11.12 9.54
CA ASP A 89 -7.87 10.81 10.54
C ASP A 89 -6.99 9.62 10.13
N ARG A 90 -7.37 8.88 9.07
CA ARG A 90 -6.62 7.73 8.56
C ARG A 90 -5.35 8.16 7.86
N ARG A 91 -4.21 7.61 8.29
CA ARG A 91 -2.89 7.90 7.72
C ARG A 91 -2.29 6.64 7.11
N GLY A 92 -2.21 6.60 5.78
CA GLY A 92 -1.78 5.39 5.07
C GLY A 92 -0.98 5.65 3.81
N ALA A 93 -0.15 4.68 3.44
CA ALA A 93 0.45 4.61 2.12
C ALA A 93 0.36 3.17 1.61
N PHE A 94 -0.68 2.86 0.82
CA PHE A 94 -0.88 1.52 0.27
C PHE A 94 0.20 1.17 -0.74
N ASN A 95 0.78 2.17 -1.41
CA ASN A 95 1.88 2.02 -2.37
C ASN A 95 1.58 0.98 -3.48
N TYR A 96 0.34 0.95 -3.97
CA TYR A 96 -0.01 0.05 -5.06
C TYR A 96 0.63 0.52 -6.36
N ASP A 97 1.45 -0.34 -6.96
CA ASP A 97 2.12 -0.15 -8.25
C ASP A 97 2.14 -1.47 -9.02
N PRO A 98 1.04 -1.85 -9.69
CA PRO A 98 0.97 -3.13 -10.39
C PRO A 98 2.01 -3.24 -11.52
N LEU A 99 2.36 -2.14 -12.18
CA LEU A 99 3.33 -2.14 -13.28
C LEU A 99 4.77 -2.24 -12.75
N GLY A 100 5.09 -1.52 -11.68
CA GLY A 100 6.38 -1.65 -10.99
C GLY A 100 6.58 -3.05 -10.40
N VAL A 101 5.52 -3.67 -9.87
CA VAL A 101 5.54 -5.08 -9.44
C VAL A 101 5.81 -5.99 -10.63
N LEU A 102 5.04 -5.88 -11.72
CA LEU A 102 5.25 -6.67 -12.94
C LEU A 102 6.70 -6.55 -13.45
N ALA A 103 7.24 -5.34 -13.52
CA ALA A 103 8.61 -5.12 -13.98
C ALA A 103 9.67 -5.75 -13.05
N LYS A 104 9.40 -5.80 -11.73
CA LYS A 104 10.34 -6.32 -10.73
C LYS A 104 10.26 -7.84 -10.54
N THR A 105 9.06 -8.41 -10.57
CA THR A 105 8.80 -9.82 -10.25
C THR A 105 8.53 -10.65 -11.49
N GLY A 106 8.22 -10.02 -12.63
CA GLY A 106 7.80 -10.69 -13.86
C GLY A 106 6.38 -11.24 -13.79
N THR A 107 5.63 -10.95 -12.72
CA THR A 107 4.33 -11.55 -12.46
C THR A 107 3.28 -10.51 -12.09
N LEU A 108 2.05 -10.76 -12.51
CA LEU A 108 0.88 -9.95 -12.15
C LEU A 108 -0.34 -10.87 -12.01
N TYR A 109 -1.18 -10.63 -11.00
CA TYR A 109 -2.40 -11.44 -10.80
C TYR A 109 -3.44 -11.24 -11.89
N TYR A 110 -3.48 -10.04 -12.47
CA TYR A 110 -4.42 -9.67 -13.53
C TYR A 110 -3.65 -9.26 -14.78
N PRO A 111 -4.27 -9.26 -15.97
CA PRO A 111 -3.72 -8.56 -17.12
C PRO A 111 -3.42 -7.08 -16.79
N PRO A 112 -2.38 -6.47 -17.40
CA PRO A 112 -1.95 -5.10 -17.08
C PRO A 112 -3.09 -4.06 -17.09
N GLU A 113 -3.98 -4.13 -18.08
CA GLU A 113 -5.11 -3.22 -18.24
C GLU A 113 -6.05 -3.31 -17.03
N ARG A 114 -6.38 -4.55 -16.62
CA ARG A 114 -7.25 -4.80 -15.48
C ARG A 114 -6.60 -4.38 -14.16
N ALA A 115 -5.30 -4.61 -14.00
CA ALA A 115 -4.57 -4.16 -12.81
C ALA A 115 -4.56 -2.62 -12.70
N CYS A 116 -4.45 -1.93 -13.84
CA CYS A 116 -4.54 -0.48 -13.91
C CYS A 116 -5.95 0.05 -13.60
N GLU A 117 -7.01 -0.59 -14.09
CA GLU A 117 -8.39 -0.26 -13.69
C GLU A 117 -8.59 -0.39 -12.16
N ILE A 118 -8.05 -1.45 -11.57
CA ILE A 118 -8.11 -1.68 -10.13
C ILE A 118 -7.32 -0.61 -9.38
N ALA A 119 -6.15 -0.21 -9.88
CA ALA A 119 -5.36 0.89 -9.32
C ALA A 119 -6.14 2.21 -9.35
N ALA A 120 -6.81 2.52 -10.46
CA ALA A 120 -7.65 3.71 -10.58
C ALA A 120 -8.84 3.67 -9.62
N LYS A 121 -9.46 2.50 -9.44
CA LYS A 121 -10.55 2.31 -8.46
C LYS A 121 -10.05 2.50 -7.03
N LEU A 122 -8.90 1.94 -6.65
CA LEU A 122 -8.31 2.15 -5.33
C LEU A 122 -8.02 3.62 -5.05
N ALA A 123 -7.46 4.33 -6.05
CA ALA A 123 -7.23 5.77 -5.96
C ALA A 123 -8.56 6.54 -5.82
N SER A 124 -9.60 6.12 -6.53
CA SER A 124 -10.94 6.68 -6.41
C SER A 124 -11.52 6.53 -5.00
N ASP A 125 -11.44 5.31 -4.46
CA ASP A 125 -12.04 4.96 -3.16
C ASP A 125 -11.31 5.61 -1.99
N SER A 126 -10.03 5.92 -2.19
CA SER A 126 -9.22 6.60 -1.19
C SER A 126 -9.37 8.13 -1.23
N ARG A 127 -10.17 8.71 -2.15
CA ARG A 127 -10.25 10.17 -2.35
C ARG A 127 -10.71 10.94 -1.12
N THR A 128 -11.59 10.36 -0.31
CA THR A 128 -12.12 10.99 0.91
C THR A 128 -11.15 10.88 2.10
N MET A 129 -10.10 10.04 1.98
CA MET A 129 -9.09 9.84 3.01
C MET A 129 -7.88 10.74 2.72
N SER A 130 -7.95 11.98 3.20
CA SER A 130 -7.00 13.06 2.86
C SER A 130 -5.52 12.78 3.17
N HIS A 131 -5.23 11.85 4.08
CA HIS A 131 -3.87 11.44 4.44
C HIS A 131 -3.50 10.02 3.97
N VAL A 132 -4.26 9.47 3.02
CA VAL A 132 -3.98 8.16 2.41
C VAL A 132 -3.44 8.33 0.99
N ARG A 133 -2.29 7.70 0.72
CA ARG A 133 -1.75 7.53 -0.62
C ARG A 133 -2.05 6.12 -1.12
N ALA A 134 -2.93 6.02 -2.12
CA ALA A 134 -3.27 4.74 -2.75
C ALA A 134 -2.15 4.19 -3.64
N LEU A 135 -1.63 5.02 -4.55
CA LEU A 135 -0.69 4.60 -5.58
C LEU A 135 0.72 5.15 -5.32
N ILE A 136 1.72 4.41 -5.77
CA ILE A 136 3.09 4.91 -5.95
C ILE A 136 3.49 4.65 -7.41
N THR A 137 4.28 5.53 -7.99
CA THR A 137 4.91 5.29 -9.29
C THR A 137 6.40 5.43 -9.10
N ASP A 138 7.15 4.34 -9.28
CA ASP A 138 8.61 4.41 -9.38
C ASP A 138 8.98 4.50 -10.86
N GLY A 139 9.59 5.61 -11.30
CA GLY A 139 9.92 5.86 -12.70
C GLY A 139 11.03 4.96 -13.27
N ARG A 140 11.74 4.21 -12.43
CA ARG A 140 12.95 3.45 -12.79
C ARG A 140 12.73 2.19 -13.65
N PRO A 141 11.64 1.41 -13.51
CA PRO A 141 11.43 0.20 -14.31
C PRO A 141 10.99 0.47 -15.76
N TYR A 142 10.48 1.68 -16.06
CA TYR A 142 9.86 1.98 -17.36
C TYR A 142 10.86 2.19 -18.51
N HIS A 143 12.17 2.16 -18.25
CA HIS A 143 13.17 2.23 -19.31
C HIS A 143 13.36 0.89 -20.04
N GLU A 144 12.95 -0.22 -19.42
CA GLU A 144 13.26 -1.58 -19.92
C GLU A 144 12.05 -2.31 -20.55
N ALA A 145 10.82 -1.81 -20.39
CA ALA A 145 9.59 -2.53 -20.78
C ALA A 145 8.90 -2.08 -22.09
N GLY A 146 9.55 -1.28 -22.95
CA GLY A 146 8.94 -0.81 -24.21
C GLY A 146 7.95 0.34 -23.99
N GLY A 147 8.47 1.57 -24.01
CA GLY A 147 7.76 2.76 -23.52
C GLY A 147 6.44 3.14 -24.19
N SER A 148 6.05 2.57 -25.33
CA SER A 148 4.80 2.94 -26.02
C SER A 148 3.53 2.44 -25.33
N GLU A 149 3.49 1.16 -24.93
CA GLU A 149 2.30 0.58 -24.25
C GLU A 149 2.10 1.19 -22.86
N ALA A 150 3.19 1.40 -22.12
CA ALA A 150 3.14 2.06 -20.81
C ALA A 150 2.70 3.54 -20.91
N GLN A 151 3.06 4.25 -21.98
CA GLN A 151 2.61 5.62 -22.23
C GLN A 151 1.13 5.69 -22.60
N GLU A 152 0.64 4.78 -23.44
CA GLU A 152 -0.79 4.69 -23.78
C GLU A 152 -1.62 4.35 -22.54
N LEU A 153 -1.17 3.42 -21.71
CA LEU A 153 -1.85 3.03 -20.47
C LEU A 153 -1.82 4.16 -19.42
N ALA A 154 -0.70 4.88 -19.28
CA ALA A 154 -0.61 6.07 -18.44
C ALA A 154 -1.55 7.19 -18.92
N ALA A 155 -1.67 7.39 -20.23
CA ALA A 155 -2.61 8.34 -20.82
C ALA A 155 -4.07 7.94 -20.58
N MET A 156 -4.40 6.65 -20.69
CA MET A 156 -5.72 6.12 -20.36
C MET A 156 -6.07 6.31 -18.88
N LEU A 157 -5.13 6.04 -17.97
CA LEU A 157 -5.29 6.26 -16.54
C LEU A 157 -5.45 7.74 -16.21
N ALA A 158 -4.63 8.62 -16.81
CA ALA A 158 -4.75 10.06 -16.63
C ALA A 158 -6.11 10.57 -17.12
N THR A 159 -6.62 10.02 -18.23
CA THR A 159 -7.95 10.34 -18.78
C THR A 159 -9.07 9.85 -17.88
N LEU A 160 -8.98 8.62 -17.37
CA LEU A 160 -9.95 8.05 -16.42
C LEU A 160 -9.98 8.84 -15.10
N VAL A 161 -8.81 9.21 -14.57
CA VAL A 161 -8.70 10.04 -13.36
C VAL A 161 -9.24 11.45 -13.62
N ALA A 162 -8.99 12.03 -14.80
CA ALA A 162 -9.53 13.33 -15.19
C ALA A 162 -11.06 13.31 -15.29
N TYR A 163 -11.65 12.25 -15.87
CA TYR A 163 -13.12 12.11 -15.92
C TYR A 163 -13.76 11.96 -14.55
N LEU A 164 -13.07 11.38 -13.58
CA LEU A 164 -13.56 11.25 -12.21
C LEU A 164 -13.27 12.47 -11.33
N ARG A 165 -12.61 13.50 -11.87
CA ARG A 165 -12.37 14.80 -11.22
C ARG A 165 -13.26 15.92 -11.77
N GLY A 166 -14.02 15.64 -12.84
CA GLY A 166 -15.05 16.53 -13.39
C GLY A 166 -16.39 16.39 -12.68
#